data_AF-A0A1V5YJF3-F1
#
_entry.id   AF-A0A1V5YJF3-F1
#
_cell.length_a   1.000
_cell.length_b   1.000
_cell.length_c   1.000
_cell.angle_alpha   90.00
_cell.angle_beta   90.00
_cell.angle_gamma   90.00
#
_symmetry.space_group_name_H-M   'P 1'
#
loop_
_entity.id
_entity.type
_entity.pdbx_description
1 polymer ?
#
loop_
_entity_poly.entity_id
_entity_poly.type
_entity_poly.pdbx_seq_one_letter_code
_entity_poly.pdbx_strand_id
1 'polypeptide(L)'
;MTKNNPEALNLVESRLQELIRCARMSAVSEIKVFNDGIEITIDGLITTPVMRAAVSLQECYPDGGVYVASRLGVLVLCVYYKTEA
;
A
#
# COMPACT_ATOMS: atom_id res chain seq x y z
N MET A 1 -19.19 4.61 -6.37
CA MET A 1 -19.96 5.18 -5.23
C MET A 1 -19.06 5.29 -3.99
N THR A 2 -18.23 6.33 -3.89
CA THR A 2 -17.29 6.51 -2.75
C THR A 2 -16.96 7.98 -2.50
N LYS A 3 -17.91 8.88 -2.76
CA LYS A 3 -17.77 10.29 -2.35
C LYS A 3 -18.64 10.49 -1.11
N ASN A 4 -18.02 10.47 0.07
CA ASN A 4 -18.55 10.95 1.37
C ASN A 4 -19.20 9.94 2.34
N ASN A 5 -18.74 8.68 2.44
CA ASN A 5 -19.03 7.87 3.63
C ASN A 5 -17.87 7.97 4.63
N PRO A 6 -18.06 8.60 5.81
CA PRO A 6 -17.03 8.67 6.86
C PRO A 6 -16.48 7.31 7.27
N GLU A 7 -17.32 6.27 7.28
CA GLU A 7 -16.91 4.91 7.65
C GLU A 7 -15.93 4.31 6.63
N ALA A 8 -16.17 4.57 5.34
CA ALA A 8 -15.29 4.12 4.27
C ALA A 8 -13.93 4.84 4.30
N LEU A 9 -13.92 6.13 4.63
CA LEU A 9 -12.70 6.92 4.79
C LEU A 9 -11.87 6.41 5.99
N ASN A 10 -12.53 6.17 7.13
CA ASN A 10 -11.87 5.62 8.32
C ASN A 10 -11.28 4.22 8.06
N LEU A 11 -11.97 3.39 7.27
CA LEU A 11 -11.47 2.07 6.90
C LEU A 11 -10.21 2.17 6.02
N VAL A 12 -10.22 3.03 5.01
CA VAL A 12 -9.07 3.28 4.12
C VAL A 12 -7.87 3.75 4.93
N GLU A 13 -8.08 4.74 5.81
CA GLU A 13 -7.01 5.28 6.66
C GLU A 13 -6.45 4.21 7.59
N SER A 14 -7.31 3.40 8.21
CA SER A 14 -6.89 2.29 9.08
C SER A 14 -6.03 1.27 8.33
N ARG A 15 -6.43 0.88 7.10
CA ARG A 15 -5.66 -0.08 6.28
C ARG A 15 -4.34 0.51 5.79
N LEU A 16 -4.30 1.80 5.48
CA LEU A 16 -3.07 2.51 5.13
C LEU A 16 -2.09 2.56 6.32
N GLN A 17 -2.59 2.88 7.51
CA GLN A 17 -1.78 2.89 8.73
C GLN A 17 -1.24 1.50 9.05
N GLU A 18 -2.05 0.44 8.87
CA GLU A 18 -1.61 -0.94 9.07
C GLU A 18 -0.50 -1.33 8.09
N LEU A 19 -0.62 -0.96 6.80
CA LEU A 19 0.44 -1.18 5.82
C LEU A 19 1.75 -0.48 6.22
N ILE A 20 1.67 0.80 6.60
CA ILE A 20 2.84 1.56 7.05
C ILE A 20 3.45 0.95 8.31
N ARG A 21 2.62 0.45 9.24
CA ARG A 21 3.07 -0.22 10.45
C ARG A 21 3.82 -1.51 10.13
N CYS A 22 3.25 -2.38 9.29
CA CYS A 22 3.91 -3.61 8.85
C CYS A 22 5.22 -3.34 8.11
N ALA A 23 5.23 -2.31 7.27
CA ALA A 23 6.41 -1.87 6.53
C ALA A 23 7.53 -1.44 7.48
N ARG A 24 7.23 -0.61 8.47
CA ARG A 24 8.21 -0.15 9.48
C ARG A 24 8.75 -1.26 10.39
N MET A 25 8.01 -2.35 10.55
CA MET A 25 8.50 -3.55 11.25
C MET A 25 9.41 -4.43 10.38
N SER A 26 9.54 -4.11 9.10
CA SER A 26 10.39 -4.80 8.13
C SER A 26 11.61 -3.92 7.76
N ALA A 27 12.57 -4.46 7.01
CA ALA A 27 13.74 -3.74 6.52
C ALA A 27 13.37 -2.75 5.37
N VAL A 28 12.58 -1.74 5.68
CA VAL A 28 12.15 -0.69 4.75
C VAL A 28 13.10 0.49 4.81
N SER A 29 13.57 0.92 3.63
CA SER A 29 14.40 2.13 3.47
C SER A 29 13.57 3.36 3.15
N GLU A 30 12.41 3.21 2.51
CA GLU A 30 11.61 4.34 2.06
C GLU A 30 10.13 3.99 1.94
N ILE A 31 9.26 4.94 2.30
CA ILE A 31 7.82 4.89 2.03
C ILE A 31 7.42 6.20 1.35
N LYS A 32 6.89 6.10 0.12
CA LYS A 32 6.34 7.23 -0.63
C LYS A 32 4.84 7.08 -0.78
N VAL A 33 4.09 8.06 -0.30
CA VAL A 33 2.62 8.09 -0.45
C VAL A 33 2.27 9.11 -1.52
N PHE A 34 1.45 8.69 -2.48
CA PHE A 34 0.95 9.47 -3.59
C PHE A 34 -0.58 9.55 -3.53
N ASN A 35 -1.16 10.43 -4.34
CA ASN A 35 -2.62 10.52 -4.46
C ASN A 35 -3.24 9.25 -5.06
N ASP A 36 -2.48 8.57 -5.91
CA ASP A 36 -2.87 7.40 -6.70
C ASP A 36 -2.13 6.12 -6.25
N GLY A 37 -1.48 6.12 -5.08
CA GLY A 37 -0.86 4.92 -4.57
C GLY A 37 0.15 5.11 -3.45
N ILE A 38 0.88 4.06 -3.17
CA ILE A 38 1.99 4.01 -2.22
C ILE A 38 3.09 3.10 -2.77
N GLU A 39 4.33 3.56 -2.65
CA GLU A 39 5.53 2.78 -2.93
C GLU A 39 6.30 2.56 -1.63
N ILE A 40 6.74 1.33 -1.39
CA ILE A 40 7.51 0.93 -0.22
C ILE A 40 8.78 0.23 -0.70
N THR A 41 9.92 0.87 -0.50
CA THR A 41 11.24 0.32 -0.84
C THR A 41 11.72 -0.55 0.32
N ILE A 42 12.03 -1.82 0.01
CA ILE A 42 12.41 -2.85 0.98
C ILE A 42 13.80 -3.38 0.59
N ASP A 43 14.77 -3.19 1.49
CA ASP A 43 16.18 -3.58 1.31
C ASP A 43 16.43 -5.08 1.56
N GLY A 44 15.37 -5.87 1.53
CA GLY A 44 15.38 -7.29 1.89
C GLY A 44 14.14 -8.00 1.39
N LEU A 45 13.65 -8.96 2.17
CA LEU A 45 12.53 -9.79 1.77
C LEU A 45 11.19 -9.11 2.12
N ILE A 46 10.24 -9.12 1.18
CA ILE A 46 8.88 -8.64 1.44
C ILE A 46 8.18 -9.66 2.34
N THR A 47 7.97 -9.28 3.59
CA THR A 47 7.37 -10.18 4.58
C THR A 47 5.88 -10.38 4.29
N THR A 48 5.36 -11.56 4.63
CA THR A 48 3.94 -11.88 4.46
C THR A 48 2.99 -10.87 5.12
N PRO A 49 3.28 -10.31 6.32
CA PRO A 49 2.45 -9.25 6.89
C PRO A 49 2.35 -8.00 6.00
N VAL A 50 3.47 -7.55 5.42
CA VAL A 50 3.48 -6.38 4.52
C VAL A 50 2.64 -6.66 3.27
N MET A 51 2.81 -7.82 2.64
CA MET A 51 2.02 -8.20 1.47
C MET A 51 0.52 -8.30 1.80
N ARG A 52 0.16 -8.88 2.94
CA ARG A 52 -1.25 -8.96 3.37
C ARG A 52 -1.86 -7.59 3.63
N ALA A 53 -1.13 -6.69 4.28
CA ALA A 53 -1.60 -5.33 4.52
C ALA A 53 -1.77 -4.56 3.20
N ALA A 54 -0.89 -4.77 2.22
CA ALA A 54 -1.00 -4.17 0.90
C ALA A 54 -2.24 -4.65 0.12
N VAL A 55 -2.50 -5.96 0.13
CA VAL A 55 -3.71 -6.54 -0.49
C VAL A 55 -4.97 -6.03 0.23
N SER A 56 -4.96 -5.99 1.57
CA SER A 56 -6.07 -5.43 2.34
C SER A 56 -6.33 -3.98 1.96
N LEU A 57 -5.30 -3.14 1.84
CA LEU A 57 -5.49 -1.75 1.38
C LEU A 57 -6.06 -1.70 -0.05
N GLN A 58 -5.60 -2.56 -0.95
CA GLN A 58 -6.10 -2.63 -2.32
C GLN A 58 -7.59 -2.99 -2.41
N GLU A 59 -8.15 -3.79 -1.51
CA GLU A 59 -9.59 -4.08 -1.51
C GLU A 59 -10.47 -2.83 -1.37
N CYS A 60 -9.93 -1.72 -0.83
CA CYS A 60 -10.63 -0.43 -0.82
C CYS A 60 -10.64 0.28 -2.19
N TYR A 61 -9.82 -0.19 -3.12
CA TYR A 61 -9.64 0.31 -4.47
C TYR A 61 -9.76 -0.87 -5.46
N PRO A 62 -10.99 -1.28 -5.82
CA PRO A 62 -11.22 -2.49 -6.62
C PRO A 62 -10.57 -2.45 -8.00
N ASP A 63 -10.43 -1.25 -8.58
CA ASP A 63 -9.70 -1.03 -9.84
C ASP A 63 -8.19 -0.82 -9.65
N GLY A 64 -7.76 -0.74 -8.39
CA GLY A 64 -6.38 -0.70 -7.93
C GLY A 64 -5.68 -2.05 -8.04
N GLY A 65 -4.46 -2.14 -7.50
CA GLY A 65 -3.70 -3.38 -7.53
C GLY A 65 -2.40 -3.30 -6.74
N VAL A 66 -1.84 -4.48 -6.49
CA VAL A 66 -0.58 -4.65 -5.77
C VAL A 66 0.41 -5.35 -6.69
N TYR A 67 1.61 -4.79 -6.83
CA TYR A 67 2.70 -5.43 -7.56
C TYR A 67 4.04 -5.16 -6.90
N VAL A 68 5.03 -5.97 -7.27
CA VAL A 68 6.41 -5.82 -6.81
C VAL A 68 7.29 -5.55 -8.02
N ALA A 69 8.06 -4.47 -7.96
CA ALA A 69 9.07 -4.15 -8.95
C ALA A 69 10.47 -4.34 -8.35
N SER A 70 11.43 -4.69 -9.20
CA SER A 70 12.84 -4.60 -8.84
C SER A 70 13.42 -3.33 -9.46
N ARG A 71 13.99 -2.46 -8.61
CA ARG A 71 14.65 -1.23 -9.03
C ARG A 71 16.07 -1.22 -8.49
N LEU A 72 17.07 -1.27 -9.38
CA LEU A 72 18.50 -1.24 -9.03
C LEU A 72 18.91 -2.29 -7.97
N GLY A 73 18.30 -3.48 -8.02
CA GLY A 73 18.57 -4.57 -7.07
C GLY A 73 17.79 -4.49 -5.76
N VAL A 74 16.92 -3.49 -5.58
CA VAL A 74 16.04 -3.33 -4.42
C VAL A 74 14.60 -3.67 -4.80
N LEU A 75 13.85 -4.25 -3.86
CA LEU A 75 12.42 -4.55 -4.08
C LEU A 75 11.58 -3.32 -3.71
N VAL A 76 10.64 -2.97 -4.58
CA VAL A 76 9.66 -1.92 -4.33
C VAL A 76 8.29 -2.56 -4.39
N LEU A 77 7.57 -2.51 -3.27
CA LEU A 77 6.16 -2.90 -3.20
C LEU A 77 5.31 -1.69 -3.56
N CYS A 78 4.47 -1.84 -4.57
CA CYS A 78 3.59 -0.80 -5.06
C CYS A 78 2.14 -1.19 -4.82
N VAL A 79 1.36 -0.29 -4.22
CA VAL A 79 -0.10 -0.38 -4.18
C VAL A 79 -0.64 0.83 -4.94
N TYR A 80 -1.35 0.60 -6.03
CA TYR A 80 -1.93 1.69 -6.83
C TYR A 80 -3.43 1.79 -6.59
N TYR A 81 -3.91 3.03 -6.50
CA TYR A 81 -5.31 3.39 -6.35
C TYR A 81 -5.78 3.97 -7.68
N LYS A 82 -6.67 3.26 -8.37
CA LYS A 82 -7.40 3.88 -9.47
C LYS A 82 -8.66 4.52 -8.90
N THR A 83 -8.58 5.79 -8.55
CA THR A 83 -9.75 6.61 -8.23
C THR A 83 -10.46 6.96 -9.54
N GLU A 84 -11.78 6.68 -9.62
CA GLU A 84 -12.62 7.12 -10.74
C GLU A 84 -12.41 8.63 -10.96
N ALA A 85 -12.10 9.02 -12.20
CA ALA A 85 -11.86 10.40 -12.62
C ALA A 85 -13.06 11.32 -12.34
#